data_AF-A0A6F8YAM4-F1
#
_entry.id   AF-A0A6F8YAM4-F1
#
_cell.length_a   1.000
_cell.length_b   1.000
_cell.length_c   1.000
_cell.angle_alpha   90.00
_cell.angle_beta   90.00
_cell.angle_gamma   90.00
#
_symmetry.space_group_name_H-M   'P 1'
#
loop_
_entity.id
_entity.type
_entity.pdbx_description
1 polymer ?
#
loop_
_entity_poly.entity_id
_entity_poly.type
_entity_poly.pdbx_seq_one_letter_code
_entity_poly.pdbx_strand_id
1 'polypeptide(L)'
;MTGDPLYWWSARDLATAIRRRELSAREVMRAHLDRIEEVNGRVRAVVSPLPASAALRLADEADRAAARATRSGRCTACRPRSRT
;
A
#
# COMPACT_ATOMS: atom_id res chain seq x y z
N MET A 1 -0.20 -19.90 2.66
CA MET A 1 0.53 -18.67 2.29
C MET A 1 0.53 -17.69 3.45
N THR A 2 0.88 -18.12 4.67
CA THR A 2 0.76 -17.28 5.89
C THR A 2 2.11 -16.98 6.54
N GLY A 3 3.22 -17.30 5.86
CA GLY A 3 4.59 -17.09 6.35
C GLY A 3 5.45 -16.15 5.50
N ASP A 4 5.01 -15.81 4.28
CA ASP A 4 5.79 -14.93 3.42
C ASP A 4 5.60 -13.46 3.81
N PRO A 5 6.68 -12.66 3.82
CA PRO A 5 6.60 -11.22 4.06
C PRO A 5 5.58 -10.52 3.15
N LEU A 6 4.89 -9.50 3.68
CA LEU A 6 3.80 -8.81 2.97
C LEU A 6 4.20 -8.22 1.62
N TYR A 7 5.47 -7.86 1.43
CA TYR A 7 5.99 -7.34 0.16
C TYR A 7 6.16 -8.40 -0.94
N TRP A 8 5.93 -9.69 -0.62
CA TRP A 8 5.87 -10.77 -1.61
C TRP A 8 4.45 -11.15 -2.03
N TRP A 9 3.43 -10.62 -1.34
CA TRP A 9 2.04 -10.91 -1.66
C TRP A 9 1.61 -10.20 -2.95
N SER A 10 0.65 -10.79 -3.66
CA SER A 10 0.10 -10.13 -4.84
C SER A 10 -0.71 -8.89 -4.45
N ALA A 11 -0.76 -7.89 -5.35
CA ALA A 11 -1.58 -6.70 -5.14
C ALA A 11 -3.08 -7.05 -4.94
N ARG A 12 -3.55 -8.14 -5.55
CA ARG A 12 -4.93 -8.61 -5.40
C ARG A 12 -5.19 -9.18 -4.01
N ASP A 13 -4.23 -9.91 -3.46
CA ASP A 13 -4.34 -10.52 -2.12
C ASP A 13 -4.27 -9.44 -1.05
N LEU A 14 -3.31 -8.51 -1.15
CA LEU A 14 -3.24 -7.35 -0.26
C LEU A 14 -4.52 -6.51 -0.30
N ALA A 15 -5.03 -6.20 -1.48
CA ALA A 15 -6.28 -5.46 -1.61
C ALA A 15 -7.49 -6.22 -1.05
N THR A 16 -7.50 -7.56 -1.15
CA THR A 16 -8.54 -8.41 -0.57
C THR A 16 -8.47 -8.41 0.95
N ALA A 17 -7.28 -8.58 1.52
CA ALA A 17 -7.06 -8.54 2.96
C ALA A 17 -7.44 -7.17 3.56
N ILE A 18 -7.08 -6.07 2.89
CA ILE A 18 -7.47 -4.71 3.31
C ILE A 18 -9.00 -4.52 3.27
N ARG A 19 -9.67 -5.00 2.21
CA ARG A 19 -11.15 -4.93 2.14
C ARG A 19 -11.82 -5.77 3.21
N ARG A 20 -11.25 -6.92 3.57
CA ARG A 20 -11.72 -7.79 4.65
C ARG A 20 -11.33 -7.29 6.04
N ARG A 21 -10.54 -6.20 6.12
CA ARG A 21 -9.97 -5.65 7.37
C ARG A 21 -9.08 -6.64 8.12
N GLU A 22 -8.50 -7.59 7.40
CA GLU A 22 -7.50 -8.53 7.94
C GLU A 22 -6.13 -7.86 8.07
N LEU A 23 -5.87 -6.84 7.24
CA LEU A 23 -4.67 -6.00 7.25
C LEU A 23 -5.06 -4.54 7.05
N SER A 24 -4.30 -3.63 7.64
CA SER A 24 -4.38 -2.20 7.33
C SER A 24 -3.41 -1.80 6.21
N ALA A 25 -3.78 -0.81 5.41
CA ALA A 25 -2.89 -0.20 4.44
C ALA A 25 -1.64 0.37 5.12
N ARG A 26 -1.76 0.84 6.37
CA ARG A 26 -0.62 1.27 7.20
C ARG A 26 0.39 0.15 7.44
N GLU A 27 -0.06 -1.05 7.81
CA GLU A 27 0.82 -2.21 8.03
C GLU A 27 1.51 -2.64 6.75
N VAL A 28 0.77 -2.70 5.64
CA VAL A 28 1.35 -3.02 4.33
C VAL A 28 2.42 -1.99 3.97
N MET A 29 2.14 -0.70 4.16
CA MET A 29 3.09 0.35 3.81
C MET A 29 4.35 0.32 4.66
N ARG A 30 4.23 0.01 5.96
CA ARG A 30 5.38 -0.18 6.83
C ARG A 30 6.28 -1.32 6.33
N ALA A 31 5.71 -2.49 6.04
CA ALA A 31 6.47 -3.63 5.55
C ALA A 31 7.25 -3.33 4.24
N HIS A 32 6.69 -2.50 3.37
CA HIS A 32 7.36 -2.10 2.13
C HIS A 32 8.46 -1.06 2.37
N LEU A 33 8.24 -0.08 3.26
CA LEU A 33 9.24 0.91 3.62
C LEU A 33 10.45 0.24 4.29
N ASP A 34 10.22 -0.68 5.23
CA ASP A 34 11.28 -1.43 5.89
C ASP A 34 12.13 -2.19 4.87
N ARG A 35 11.50 -2.82 3.87
CA ARG A 35 12.21 -3.51 2.80
C ARG A 35 13.00 -2.56 1.89
N ILE A 36 12.48 -1.38 1.62
CA ILE A 36 13.17 -0.36 0.82
C ILE A 36 14.43 0.10 1.55
N GLU A 37 14.34 0.36 2.86
CA GLU A 37 15.50 0.74 3.68
C GLU A 37 16.61 -0.34 3.64
N GLU A 38 16.23 -1.62 3.73
CA GLU A 38 17.19 -2.74 3.67
C GLU A 38 17.90 -2.88 2.31
N VAL A 39 17.21 -2.62 1.20
CA VAL A 39 17.64 -3.06 -0.13
C VAL A 39 18.03 -1.93 -1.06
N ASN A 40 17.41 -0.76 -0.93
CA ASN A 40 17.56 0.32 -1.90
C ASN A 40 19.01 0.83 -1.98
N GLY A 41 19.81 0.72 -0.92
CA GLY A 41 21.24 1.04 -0.97
C GLY A 41 22.02 0.20 -2.00
N ARG A 42 21.59 -1.04 -2.25
CA ARG A 42 22.20 -1.97 -3.22
C ARG A 42 21.61 -1.82 -4.61
N VAL A 43 20.29 -1.67 -4.70
CA VAL A 43 19.55 -1.64 -5.98
C VAL A 43 19.51 -0.24 -6.59
N ARG A 44 19.54 0.81 -5.76
CA ARG A 44 19.44 2.22 -6.16
C ARG A 44 18.22 2.54 -7.04
N ALA A 45 17.08 1.92 -6.73
CA ALA A 45 15.84 2.07 -7.50
C ALA A 45 15.00 3.29 -7.08
N VAL A 46 15.09 3.73 -5.83
CA VAL A 46 14.34 4.86 -5.30
C VAL A 46 15.29 6.05 -5.13
N VAL A 47 15.18 7.02 -6.05
CA VAL A 47 16.05 8.21 -6.09
C VAL A 47 15.56 9.31 -5.14
N SER A 48 14.25 9.48 -5.04
CA SER A 48 13.62 10.50 -4.20
C SER A 48 12.61 9.84 -3.26
N PRO A 49 13.07 9.22 -2.15
CA PRO A 49 12.17 8.60 -1.20
C PRO A 49 11.31 9.66 -0.51
N LEU A 50 10.01 9.39 -0.40
CA LEU A 50 9.13 10.17 0.43
C LEU A 50 9.46 9.89 1.91
N PRO A 51 9.45 10.89 2.81
CA PRO A 51 9.62 10.62 4.24
C PRO A 51 8.61 9.59 4.74
N ALA A 52 9.07 8.63 5.54
CA ALA A 52 8.23 7.53 6.03
C ALA A 52 6.94 8.05 6.72
N SER A 53 7.01 9.15 7.46
CA SER A 53 5.86 9.79 8.11
C SER A 53 4.79 10.25 7.11
N ALA A 54 5.20 10.82 5.97
CA ALA A 54 4.30 11.26 4.92
C ALA A 54 3.68 10.06 4.18
N ALA A 55 4.46 9.01 3.92
CA ALA A 55 3.97 7.76 3.33
C ALA A 55 2.94 7.07 4.23
N LEU A 56 3.20 7.00 5.54
CA LEU A 56 2.26 6.43 6.51
C LEU A 56 0.96 7.25 6.60
N ARG A 57 1.03 8.58 6.53
CA ARG A 57 -0.17 9.44 6.51
C ARG A 57 -1.05 9.18 5.28
N LEU A 58 -0.45 8.92 4.11
CA LEU A 58 -1.19 8.53 2.91
C LEU A 58 -1.84 7.15 3.06
N ALA A 59 -1.16 6.21 3.73
CA ALA A 59 -1.73 4.91 4.05
C ALA A 59 -2.94 5.03 5.00
N ASP A 60 -2.84 5.86 6.04
CA ASP A 60 -3.96 6.14 6.95
C ASP A 60 -5.17 6.78 6.22
N GLU A 61 -4.91 7.60 5.19
CA GLU A 61 -5.97 8.14 4.34
C GLU A 61 -6.59 7.07 3.44
N ALA A 62 -5.77 6.18 2.87
CA ALA A 62 -6.23 5.06 2.06
C ALA A 62 -7.09 4.07 2.86
N ASP A 63 -6.72 3.77 4.10
CA ASP A 63 -7.54 2.94 5.01
C ASP A 63 -8.89 3.59 5.30
N ARG A 64 -8.90 4.90 5.60
CA ARG A 64 -10.14 5.66 5.78
C ARG A 64 -10.98 5.66 4.49
N ALA A 65 -10.35 5.76 3.33
CA ALA A 65 -11.04 5.70 2.04
C ALA A 65 -11.58 4.29 1.75
N ALA A 66 -10.84 3.22 2.07
CA ALA A 66 -11.28 1.84 1.92
C ALA A 66 -12.48 1.53 2.81
N ALA A 67 -12.47 2.01 4.05
CA ALA A 67 -13.60 1.91 4.97
C ALA A 67 -14.85 2.65 4.46
N ARG A 68 -14.68 3.77 3.74
CA ARG A 68 -15.77 4.50 3.07
C ARG A 68 -16.22 3.83 1.77
N ALA A 69 -15.29 3.27 1.00
CA ALA A 69 -15.55 2.64 -0.29
C ALA A 69 -16.24 1.28 -0.17
N THR A 70 -16.25 0.62 1.00
CA THR A 70 -17.13 -0.53 1.23
C THR A 70 -18.61 -0.19 1.02
N ARG A 71 -19.00 1.09 1.12
CA ARG A 71 -20.34 1.61 0.82
C ARG A 71 -20.58 1.98 -0.64
N SER A 72 -19.53 2.10 -1.45
CA SER A 72 -19.61 2.48 -2.86
C SER A 72 -18.47 1.79 -3.59
N GLY A 73 -18.74 0.69 -4.32
CA GLY A 73 -17.75 -0.24 -4.88
C GLY A 73 -16.75 0.31 -5.93
N ARG A 74 -16.11 1.45 -5.68
CA ARG A 74 -15.09 2.10 -6.50
C ARG A 74 -13.92 2.51 -5.61
N CYS A 75 -12.71 2.02 -5.91
CA CYS A 75 -11.48 2.58 -5.38
C CYS A 75 -11.24 3.95 -6.05
N THR A 76 -11.47 5.04 -5.32
CA THR A 76 -11.29 6.42 -5.81
C THR A 76 -9.83 6.78 -6.09
N ALA A 77 -8.86 6.01 -5.57
CA ALA A 77 -7.44 6.16 -5.85
C ALA A 77 -7.06 5.76 -7.30
N CYS A 78 -7.82 4.85 -7.92
CA CYS A 78 -7.67 4.52 -9.33
C CYS A 78 -8.57 5.43 -10.16
N ARG A 79 -8.22 6.72 -10.26
CA ARG A 79 -8.80 7.57 -11.30
C ARG A 79 -8.35 6.98 -12.64
N PRO A 80 -9.25 6.63 -13.58
CA PRO A 80 -8.81 6.28 -14.92
C PRO A 80 -8.04 7.50 -15.44
N ARG A 81 -6.75 7.33 -15.74
CA ARG A 81 -6.06 8.33 -16.55
C ARG A 81 -6.84 8.39 -17.84
N SER A 82 -7.46 9.53 -18.11
CA SER A 82 -8.04 9.84 -19.41
C SER A 82 -6.96 9.56 -20.45
N ARG A 83 -7.14 8.49 -21.22
CA ARG A 83 -6.39 8.26 -22.46
C ARG A 83 -6.81 9.37 -23.41
N THR A 84 -6.02 10.43 -23.46
CA THR A 84 -5.79 11.17 -24.71
C THR A 84 -4.59 10.55 -25.38
#